data_AF-A0A350QR75-F1
#
_entry.id   AF-A0A350QR75-F1
#
_cell.length_a   1.000
_cell.length_b   1.000
_cell.length_c   1.000
_cell.angle_alpha   90.00
_cell.angle_beta   90.00
_cell.angle_gamma   90.00
#
_symmetry.space_group_name_H-M   'P 1'
#
loop_
_entity.id
_entity.type
_entity.pdbx_description
1 polymer ?
#
loop_
_entity_poly.entity_id
_entity_poly.type
_entity_poly.pdbx_seq_one_letter_code
_entity_poly.pdbx_strand_id
1 'polypeptide(L)' 'LLDPLLTVFDLADPDNPCPERYSTTQPTQSLTMINGVFANQRAAAFAERLMTAHPDDLDARIGMAIALTTSRRATREEI' A
#
# COMPACT_ATOMS: atom_id res chain seq x y z
N LEU A 1 3.66 -18.62 -12.78
CA LEU A 1 2.39 -17.87 -12.93
C LEU A 1 2.68 -16.42 -12.57
N LEU A 2 2.10 -15.45 -13.26
CA LEU A 2 2.26 -14.03 -12.93
C LEU A 2 1.60 -13.71 -11.58
N ASP A 3 2.15 -12.72 -10.85
CA ASP A 3 1.57 -12.30 -9.57
C ASP A 3 0.22 -11.59 -9.81
N PRO A 4 -0.88 -12.00 -9.15
CA PRO A 4 -2.20 -11.45 -9.40
C PRO A 4 -2.31 -9.95 -9.16
N LEU A 5 -1.61 -9.42 -8.14
CA LEU A 5 -1.63 -7.98 -7.87
C LEU A 5 -0.92 -7.25 -9.01
N LEU A 6 0.27 -7.70 -9.39
CA LEU A 6 1.03 -7.04 -10.45
C LEU A 6 0.27 -7.08 -11.78
N THR A 7 -0.40 -8.18 -12.11
CA THR A 7 -1.23 -8.29 -13.31
C THR A 7 -2.39 -7.27 -13.32
N VAL A 8 -3.04 -7.04 -12.18
CA VAL A 8 -4.13 -6.05 -12.09
C VAL A 8 -3.62 -4.60 -12.14
N PHE A 9 -2.37 -4.38 -11.74
CA PHE A 9 -1.71 -3.06 -11.74
C PHE A 9 -0.82 -2.84 -12.97
N ASP A 10 -1.24 -3.39 -14.11
CA ASP A 10 -0.63 -3.14 -15.42
C ASP A 10 0.90 -3.41 -15.42
N LEU A 11 1.31 -4.57 -14.86
CA LEU A 11 2.70 -5.05 -14.92
C LEU A 11 3.24 -4.93 -16.34
N ALA A 12 4.44 -4.34 -16.45
CA ALA A 12 5.13 -4.23 -17.73
C ALA A 12 5.47 -5.60 -18.32
N ASP A 13 5.37 -5.71 -19.64
CA ASP A 13 5.83 -6.88 -20.38
C ASP A 13 7.37 -6.98 -20.27
N PRO A 14 7.93 -8.11 -19.81
CA PRO A 14 9.38 -8.28 -19.70
C PRO A 14 10.09 -8.34 -21.05
N ASP A 15 9.40 -8.71 -22.13
CA ASP A 15 9.99 -8.91 -23.45
C ASP A 15 9.90 -7.66 -24.34
N ASN A 16 9.12 -6.64 -23.93
CA ASN A 16 8.87 -5.43 -24.71
C ASN A 16 9.15 -4.15 -23.91
N PRO A 17 9.69 -3.09 -24.55
CA PRO A 17 9.86 -1.81 -23.89
C PRO A 17 8.50 -1.19 -23.53
N CYS A 18 8.38 -0.64 -22.32
CA CYS A 18 7.21 0.10 -21.82
C CYS A 18 7.53 1.60 -21.75
N PRO A 19 7.35 2.37 -22.85
CA PRO A 19 7.79 3.76 -22.92
C PRO A 19 6.92 4.72 -22.10
N GLU A 20 5.69 4.34 -21.75
CA GLU A 20 4.75 5.16 -21.01
C GLU A 20 3.96 4.30 -20.01
N ARG A 21 3.74 4.83 -18.80
CA ARG A 21 2.84 4.23 -17.82
C ARG A 21 1.60 5.09 -17.66
N TYR A 22 0.46 4.56 -18.07
CA TYR A 22 -0.83 5.18 -17.81
C TYR A 22 -1.19 5.01 -16.34
N SER A 23 -1.50 6.12 -15.67
CA SER A 23 -2.13 6.09 -14.36
C SER A 23 -3.60 5.73 -14.54
N THR A 24 -3.94 4.50 -14.25
CA THR A 24 -5.32 4.01 -14.35
C THR A 24 -5.93 3.87 -12.96
N THR A 25 -7.21 4.21 -12.82
CA THR A 25 -8.01 3.89 -11.63
C THR A 25 -9.16 2.97 -12.03
N GLN A 26 -8.87 1.68 -12.20
CA GLN A 26 -9.90 0.69 -12.54
C GLN A 26 -10.57 0.13 -11.27
N PRO A 27 -11.89 -0.09 -11.26
CA PRO A 27 -12.58 -0.70 -10.12
C PRO A 27 -11.98 -2.05 -9.66
N THR A 28 -11.42 -2.82 -10.59
CA THR A 28 -10.72 -4.08 -10.33
C THR A 28 -9.44 -3.92 -9.52
N GLN A 29 -8.71 -2.81 -9.69
CA GLN A 29 -7.53 -2.48 -8.90
C GLN A 29 -7.91 -2.24 -7.43
N SER A 30 -8.95 -1.44 -7.19
CA SER A 30 -9.48 -1.21 -5.83
C SER A 30 -10.00 -2.51 -5.20
N LEU A 31 -10.75 -3.32 -5.96
CA LEU A 31 -11.27 -4.60 -5.46
C LEU A 31 -10.13 -5.55 -5.06
N THR A 32 -9.03 -5.54 -5.81
CA THR A 32 -7.82 -6.34 -5.52
C THR A 32 -7.10 -5.83 -4.28
N MET A 33 -7.06 -4.51 -4.03
CA MET A 33 -6.50 -3.97 -2.79
C MET A 33 -7.31 -4.34 -1.55
N ILE A 34 -8.64 -4.50 -1.69
CA ILE A 34 -9.54 -4.88 -0.58
C ILE A 34 -9.51 -6.38 -0.31
N ASN A 35 -9.49 -7.21 -1.36
CA ASN A 35 -9.70 -8.67 -1.23
C ASN A 35 -8.45 -9.51 -1.52
N GLY A 36 -7.38 -8.91 -2.03
CA GLY A 36 -6.17 -9.60 -2.43
C GLY A 36 -5.37 -10.11 -1.23
N VAL A 37 -4.90 -11.36 -1.33
CA VAL A 37 -4.09 -12.01 -0.28
C VAL A 37 -2.86 -11.17 0.08
N PHE A 38 -2.14 -10.67 -0.91
CA PHE A 38 -0.96 -9.84 -0.68
C PHE A 38 -1.30 -8.57 0.09
N ALA A 39 -2.31 -7.81 -0.35
CA ALA A 39 -2.70 -6.56 0.30
C ALA A 39 -3.12 -6.79 1.76
N ASN A 40 -3.91 -7.84 2.01
CA ASN A 40 -4.34 -8.22 3.36
C ASN A 40 -3.17 -8.64 4.26
N GLN A 41 -2.20 -9.40 3.75
CA GLN A 41 -1.00 -9.75 4.50
C GLN A 41 -0.14 -8.53 4.83
N ARG A 42 0.02 -7.59 3.89
CA ARG A 42 0.75 -6.35 4.14
C ARG A 42 0.04 -5.46 5.15
N ALA A 43 -1.30 -5.38 5.10
CA ALA A 43 -2.09 -4.65 6.08
C ALA A 43 -1.91 -5.22 7.50
N ALA A 44 -1.95 -6.55 7.67
CA ALA A 44 -1.73 -7.20 8.96
C ALA A 44 -0.32 -6.94 9.52
N ALA A 45 0.72 -7.15 8.71
CA ALA A 45 2.10 -6.89 9.11
C ALA A 45 2.36 -5.41 9.40
N PHE A 46 1.71 -4.50 8.66
CA PHE A 46 1.78 -3.07 8.90
C PHE A 46 1.15 -2.69 10.25
N ALA A 47 -0.04 -3.22 10.55
CA ALA A 47 -0.69 -3.00 11.84
C ALA A 47 0.17 -3.53 13.01
N GLU A 48 0.71 -4.74 12.89
CA GLU A 48 1.60 -5.33 13.90
C GLU A 48 2.83 -4.44 14.16
N ARG A 49 3.46 -3.95 13.10
CA ARG A 49 4.61 -3.04 13.20
C ARG A 49 4.26 -1.76 13.97
N LEU A 50 3.11 -1.15 13.68
CA LEU A 50 2.66 0.08 14.34
C LEU A 50 2.34 -0.17 15.83
N MET A 51 1.62 -1.25 16.13
CA MET A 51 1.26 -1.61 17.50
C MET A 51 2.48 -1.95 18.35
N THR A 52 3.49 -2.60 17.76
CA THR A 52 4.75 -2.93 18.43
C THR A 52 5.61 -1.69 18.69
N ALA A 53 5.72 -0.77 17.73
CA ALA A 53 6.53 0.43 17.86
C ALA A 53 5.97 1.42 18.89
N HIS A 54 4.64 1.53 18.96
CA HIS A 54 3.94 2.44 19.86
C HIS A 54 2.80 1.70 20.57
N PRO A 55 3.04 0.95 21.66
CA PRO A 55 2.01 0.11 22.32
C PRO A 55 0.85 0.87 22.97
N ASP A 56 1.07 2.12 23.40
CA ASP A 56 0.10 2.87 24.20
C ASP A 56 -0.17 4.29 23.65
N ASP A 57 0.31 4.59 22.43
CA ASP A 57 0.24 5.93 21.84
C ASP A 57 -0.40 5.86 20.44
N LEU A 58 -1.69 6.19 20.37
CA LEU A 58 -2.46 6.19 19.12
C LEU A 58 -1.95 7.26 18.15
N ASP A 59 -1.63 8.45 18.66
CA ASP A 59 -1.19 9.59 17.87
C ASP A 59 0.14 9.30 17.20
N ALA A 60 1.07 8.68 17.93
CA ALA A 60 2.34 8.22 17.38
C ALA A 60 2.17 7.10 16.35
N ARG A 61 1.20 6.19 16.53
CA ARG A 61 0.86 5.17 15.51
C ARG A 61 0.37 5.82 14.22
N ILE A 62 -0.58 6.76 14.31
CA ILE A 62 -1.14 7.45 13.15
C ILE A 62 -0.03 8.23 12.43
N GLY A 63 0.78 8.98 13.18
CA GLY A 63 1.91 9.73 12.64
C GLY A 63 2.92 8.84 11.91
N MET A 64 3.27 7.68 12.50
CA MET A 64 4.15 6.70 11.87
C MET A 64 3.51 6.05 10.63
N ALA A 65 2.21 5.75 10.68
CA ALA A 65 1.50 5.15 9.56
C ALA A 65 1.50 6.04 8.32
N ILE A 66 1.21 7.33 8.50
CA ILE A 66 1.26 8.33 7.43
C ILE A 66 2.69 8.45 6.90
N ALA A 67 3.69 8.53 7.78
CA ALA A 67 5.08 8.65 7.36
C ALA A 67 5.56 7.48 6.50
N LEU A 68 5.19 6.25 6.87
CA LEU A 68 5.60 5.05 6.14
C LEU A 68 4.89 4.89 4.79
N THR A 69 3.66 5.37 4.66
CA THR A 69 2.84 5.19 3.44
C THR A 69 2.99 6.35 2.45
N THR A 70 3.31 7.55 2.95
CA THR A 70 3.37 8.77 2.13
C THR A 70 4.78 9.35 2.00
N SER A 71 5.76 8.81 2.74
CA SER A 71 7.15 9.32 2.79
C SER A 71 7.28 10.77 3.26
N ARG A 72 6.31 11.28 4.04
CA ARG A 72 6.32 12.61 4.66
C ARG A 72 5.85 12.56 6.10
N ARG A 73 6.23 13.56 6.91
CA ARG A 73 5.70 13.67 8.29
C ARG A 73 4.20 13.98 8.26
N ALA A 74 3.45 13.37 9.18
CA ALA A 74 2.06 13.74 9.42
C ALA A 74 1.94 15.18 9.95
N THR A 75 0.90 15.89 9.53
CA THR A 75 0.54 17.19 10.12
C THR A 75 -0.24 17.01 11.41
N ARG A 76 -0.50 18.11 12.13
CA ARG A 76 -1.27 18.05 13.38
C ARG A 76 -2.74 17.74 13.12
N GLU A 77 -3.27 18.09 11.95
CA GLU A 77 -4.66 17.86 11.57
C GLU A 77 -4.92 16.40 11.15
N GLU A 78 -3.87 15.65 10.83
CA GLU A 78 -3.96 14.24 10.41
C GLU A 78 -3.85 13.25 11.56
N ILE A 79 -3.44 13.72 12.74
CA ILE A 79 -3.30 12.96 13.99
C ILE A 79 -4.46 13.36 14.90
#